data_AF-A0A0C9VGW5-F1
#
_entry.id   AF-A0A0C9VGW5-F1
#
_cell.length_a   1.000
_cell.length_b   1.000
_cell.length_c   1.000
_cell.angle_alpha   90.00
_cell.angle_beta   90.00
_cell.angle_gamma   90.00
#
_symmetry.space_group_name_H-M   'P 1'
#
loop_
_entity.id
_entity.type
_entity.pdbx_description
1 polymer ?
#
loop_
_entity_poly.entity_id
_entity_poly.type
_entity_poly.pdbx_seq_one_letter_code
_entity_poly.pdbx_strand_id
1 'polypeptide(L)' 'PPGPPPKFLVGNAFDMPKEREWETFAEWAREYGEIVYVRMFHVDVIIVNSRRMAYELFDKRSSIYSDRIHLPML' A
#
# COMPACT_ATOMS: atom_id res chain seq x y z
N PRO A 1 10.70 -2.99 0.43
CA PRO A 1 10.33 -1.95 1.42
C PRO A 1 9.84 -2.62 2.71
N PRO A 2 9.85 -1.94 3.87
CA PRO A 2 9.37 -2.48 5.12
C PRO A 2 7.85 -2.69 5.09
N GLY A 3 7.36 -3.66 5.85
CA GLY A 3 5.93 -4.00 5.91
C GLY A 3 5.68 -5.34 6.60
N PRO A 4 4.41 -5.70 6.80
CA PRO A 4 4.04 -6.97 7.42
C PRO A 4 4.59 -8.14 6.61
N PRO A 5 5.20 -9.16 7.25
CA PRO A 5 5.82 -10.26 6.54
C PRO A 5 4.77 -11.05 5.72
N PRO A 6 5.01 -11.30 4.43
CA PRO A 6 4.04 -11.96 3.56
C PRO A 6 3.87 -13.44 3.93
N LYS A 7 2.65 -13.96 3.85
CA LYS A 7 2.34 -15.39 4.01
C LYS A 7 2.63 -16.16 2.71
N PHE A 8 2.89 -17.46 2.84
CA PHE A 8 3.16 -18.33 1.69
C PHE A 8 1.96 -18.32 0.71
N LEU A 9 2.25 -18.16 -0.59
CA LEU A 9 1.31 -18.08 -1.73
C LEU A 9 0.36 -16.87 -1.77
N VAL A 10 -0.20 -16.45 -0.64
CA VAL A 10 -1.24 -15.40 -0.58
C VAL A 10 -0.69 -14.01 -0.24
N GLY A 11 0.56 -13.93 0.21
CA GLY A 11 1.17 -12.70 0.69
C GLY A 11 0.40 -12.14 1.90
N ASN A 12 0.08 -10.85 1.86
CA ASN A 12 -0.66 -10.09 2.85
C ASN A 12 -2.17 -9.97 2.53
N ALA A 13 -2.70 -10.78 1.61
CA ALA A 13 -4.12 -10.72 1.25
C ALA A 13 -5.06 -10.87 2.47
N PHE A 14 -4.68 -11.67 3.46
CA PHE A 14 -5.44 -11.84 4.70
C PHE A 14 -5.08 -10.84 5.80
N ASP A 15 -4.03 -10.02 5.60
CA ASP A 15 -3.65 -8.95 6.52
C ASP A 15 -4.32 -7.62 6.13
N MET A 16 -4.85 -7.53 4.91
CA MET A 16 -5.53 -6.34 4.43
C MET A 16 -6.89 -6.15 5.11
N PRO A 17 -7.16 -4.94 5.63
CA PRO A 17 -8.44 -4.63 6.26
C PRO A 17 -9.57 -4.66 5.23
N LYS A 18 -10.77 -5.09 5.67
CA LYS A 18 -11.99 -5.07 4.84
C LYS A 18 -12.80 -3.78 5.02
N GLU A 19 -12.59 -3.10 6.14
CA GLU A 19 -13.27 -1.86 6.53
C GLU A 19 -12.27 -0.95 7.25
N ARG A 20 -12.48 0.36 7.17
CA ARG A 20 -11.68 1.38 7.90
C ARG A 20 -10.18 1.23 7.69
N GLU A 21 -9.79 1.03 6.43
CA GLU A 21 -8.43 0.70 6.02
C GLU A 21 -7.37 1.70 6.52
N TRP A 22 -7.76 2.98 6.63
CA TRP A 22 -6.91 4.07 7.14
C TRP A 22 -6.42 3.84 8.58
N GLU A 23 -7.14 3.08 9.41
CA GLU A 23 -6.71 2.77 10.78
C GLU A 23 -5.55 1.78 10.79
N THR A 24 -5.68 0.67 10.05
CA THR A 24 -4.60 -0.30 9.87
C THR A 24 -3.40 0.33 9.17
N PHE A 25 -3.62 1.17 8.15
CA PHE A 25 -2.51 1.84 7.47
C PHE A 25 -1.78 2.83 8.38
N ALA A 26 -2.49 3.51 9.28
CA ALA A 26 -1.88 4.36 10.30
C ALA A 26 -1.10 3.54 11.35
N GLU A 27 -1.58 2.35 11.70
CA GLU A 27 -0.84 1.41 12.57
C GLU A 27 0.45 0.95 11.90
N TRP A 28 0.37 0.47 10.66
CA TRP A 28 1.55 0.10 9.87
C TRP A 28 2.51 1.27 9.65
N ALA A 29 2.02 2.51 9.56
CA ALA A 29 2.88 3.68 9.50
C ALA A 29 3.74 3.84 10.76
N ARG A 30 3.15 3.55 11.93
CA ARG A 30 3.86 3.60 13.22
C ARG A 30 4.87 2.45 13.35
N GLU A 31 4.55 1.28 12.82
CA GLU A 31 5.40 0.09 12.94
C GLU A 31 6.52 0.03 11.89
N TYR A 32 6.19 0.31 10.63
CA TYR A 32 7.07 0.10 9.47
C TYR A 32 7.56 1.39 8.81
N GLY A 33 6.98 2.54 9.15
CA GLY A 33 7.38 3.86 8.68
C GLY A 33 6.51 4.44 7.56
N GLU A 34 7.00 5.52 6.93
CA GLU A 34 6.18 6.34 6.01
C GLU A 34 5.80 5.67 4.68
N ILE A 35 6.52 4.62 4.27
CA ILE A 35 6.25 3.84 3.07
C ILE A 35 6.19 2.37 3.46
N VAL A 36 5.03 1.76 3.27
CA VAL A 36 4.77 0.37 3.62
C VAL A 36 4.55 -0.43 2.34
N TYR A 37 5.17 -1.60 2.25
CA TYR A 37 4.97 -2.53 1.15
C TYR A 37 4.21 -3.76 1.62
N VAL A 38 3.18 -4.12 0.84
CA VAL A 38 2.43 -5.35 1.01
C VAL A 38 2.23 -6.02 -0.34
N ARG A 39 2.15 -7.35 -0.35
CA ARG A 39 1.88 -8.12 -1.56
C ARG A 39 0.56 -8.88 -1.40
N MET A 40 -0.42 -8.65 -2.25
CA MET A 40 -1.65 -9.44 -2.26
C MET A 40 -1.65 -10.36 -3.48
N PHE A 41 -1.46 -11.67 -3.27
CA PHE A 41 -1.23 -12.62 -4.37
C PHE A 41 -0.10 -12.13 -5.30
N HIS A 42 -0.43 -11.74 -6.53
CA HIS A 42 0.50 -11.20 -7.53
C HIS A 42 0.48 -9.67 -7.65
N VAL A 43 -0.29 -8.99 -6.79
CA VAL A 43 -0.42 -7.53 -6.79
C VAL A 43 0.48 -6.94 -5.72
N ASP A 44 1.47 -6.15 -6.16
CA ASP A 44 2.34 -5.38 -5.29
C ASP A 44 1.67 -4.04 -4.94
N VAL A 45 1.55 -3.74 -3.65
CA VAL A 45 0.90 -2.52 -3.15
C VAL A 45 1.87 -1.74 -2.27
N ILE A 46 1.97 -0.44 -2.55
CA ILE A 46 2.74 0.52 -1.78
C ILE A 46 1.77 1.48 -1.11
N ILE A 47 1.80 1.54 0.21
CA ILE A 47 0.98 2.44 1.03
C ILE A 47 1.87 3.62 1.46
N VAL A 48 1.43 4.84 1.15
CA VAL A 48 2.16 6.07 1.42
C VAL A 48 1.47 6.82 2.57
N ASN A 49 2.10 6.81 3.75
CA ASN A 49 1.55 7.39 4.99
C ASN A 49 2.16 8.75 5.36
N SER A 50 2.80 9.44 4.41
CA SER A 50 3.48 10.71 4.63
C SER A 50 3.01 11.77 3.66
N ARG A 51 2.58 12.93 4.18
CA ARG A 51 2.15 14.08 3.37
C ARG A 51 3.23 14.52 2.39
N ARG A 52 4.48 14.54 2.84
CA ARG A 52 5.63 14.92 2.02
C ARG A 52 5.79 13.93 0.85
N MET A 53 5.72 12.64 1.12
CA MET A 53 5.85 11.61 0.07
C MET A 53 4.64 11.58 -0.87
N ALA A 54 3.43 11.77 -0.36
CA ALA A 54 2.24 11.91 -1.19
C ALA A 54 2.38 13.08 -2.17
N TYR A 55 2.88 14.23 -1.72
CA TYR A 55 3.13 15.38 -2.61
C TYR A 55 4.23 15.10 -3.64
N GLU A 56 5.36 14.51 -3.22
CA GLU A 56 6.46 14.19 -4.13
C GLU A 56 6.08 13.15 -5.21
N LEU A 57 5.25 12.16 -4.85
CA LEU A 57 4.86 11.08 -5.76
C LEU A 57 3.62 11.46 -6.59
N PHE A 58 2.55 11.89 -5.94
CA PHE A 58 1.25 12.04 -6.60
C PHE A 58 1.01 13.42 -7.20
N ASP A 59 1.75 14.45 -6.79
CA ASP A 59 1.64 15.80 -7.37
C ASP A 59 2.81 16.08 -8.33
N LYS A 60 4.04 16.15 -7.80
CA LYS A 60 5.24 16.48 -8.59
C LYS A 60 5.57 15.46 -9.68
N ARG A 61 5.29 14.18 -9.43
CA ARG A 61 5.55 13.06 -10.35
C ARG A 61 4.25 12.41 -10.85
N SER A 62 3.16 13.18 -10.86
CA SER A 62 1.84 12.74 -11.32
C SER A 62 1.89 12.12 -12.72
N SER A 63 2.72 12.62 -13.64
CA SER A 63 2.89 12.05 -14.98
C SER A 63 3.44 10.62 -15.01
N ILE A 64 4.06 10.14 -13.91
CA ILE A 64 4.62 8.79 -13.78
C ILE A 64 3.68 7.87 -12.99
N TYR A 65 2.93 8.42 -12.02
CA TYR A 65 2.14 7.64 -11.05
C TYR A 65 0.62 7.86 -11.14
N SER A 66 0.11 8.42 -12.24
CA SER A 66 -1.32 8.68 -12.44
C SER A 66 -2.10 7.51 -13.04
N ASP A 67 -1.42 6.44 -13.46
CA ASP A 67 -2.07 5.22 -13.94
C ASP A 67 -2.93 4.57 -12.84
N ARG A 68 -4.01 3.92 -13.28
CA ARG A 68 -4.95 3.25 -12.38
C ARG A 68 -4.91 1.75 -12.60
N ILE A 69 -4.84 0.99 -11.51
CA ILE A 69 -4.97 -0.47 -11.59
C ILE A 69 -6.42 -0.82 -11.96
N HIS A 70 -6.58 -1.55 -13.06
CA HIS A 70 -7.86 -2.11 -13.47
C HIS A 70 -7.95 -3.55 -12.99
N LEU A 71 -8.50 -3.73 -11.79
CA LEU A 71 -8.85 -5.06 -11.31
C LEU A 71 -10.18 -5.46 -11.99
N PRO A 72 -10.23 -6.59 -12.72
CA PRO A 72 -11.50 -7.09 -13.22
C PRO A 72 -12.44 -7.29 -12.03
N MET A 73 -13.69 -6.81 -12.14
CA MET A 73 -14.70 -7.13 -11.13
C MET A 73 -14.84 -8.65 -11.09
N LEU A 74 -14.56 -9.23 -9.92
CA LEU A 74 -14.81 -10.64 -9.62
C LEU A 74 -16.30 -10.83 -9.29
#